data_AF-A0A939H2N2-F1
#
_entry.id   AF-A0A939H2N2-F1
#
_cell.length_a   1.000
_cell.length_b   1.000
_cell.length_c   1.000
_cell.angle_alpha   90.00
_cell.angle_beta   90.00
_cell.angle_gamma   90.00
#
_symmetry.space_group_name_H-M   'P 1'
#
loop_
_entity.id
_entity.type
_entity.pdbx_description
1 polymer ?
#
loop_
_entity_poly.entity_id
_entity_poly.type
_entity_poly.pdbx_seq_one_letter_code
_entity_poly.pdbx_strand_id
1 'polypeptide(L)'
;MKKLSVFTFLFFVHFACLAQNTKLWVTAKANAGSTSQLESDLEITNGTQVHNISSSNVSITSVNSGNTQTYQIAIEDDYDDNGVLDQVTFDLVVKAYEGSIFSYSEEENASSMSGLGAESDVALGNNTWGVNSQEDISDIDEGETIVFTVENLSFSNLADKFELEFGGFNLFGVYETNGGHSHKIVKGQGEGLTSYTTNFSIDYSVEDEQEIVLTGAGSTVLADIREWAVSSIRFSILINDTESGGFNDLSDYSLFSNASNFGKTYPAQTKNVPKSNFCWDNVPRWLAVRNSEPMTDDEIEDIASHYQIVLLEKSNNQGFTYVDDGMVSFATRLKEKEPSITTLFYWNSEINYDGYRANENYIPNEWSDLDDNGIPILFKDLYFTYNYEVEALRDWWIQAPVTAMSYDVLDGVFVDKVVNGAFKDVFPNGEPANNYVRMLEDLYNAIPEGKKVIGNIIRTERTNSNRGLMEVADGSYLERWSFPGTALNEAEATAISIQAMREALSKGKEIHFQTSPHDTGGDAEPDDFEGKVQYAKDNVSYPLAVFLIVAEEGAFFSYQASVNAKSSAQEAWNTSFIDEFSYRLGAPLGSPTKDKFIYQRSYENVDVWVDLTTKEARLDWKDKTKVTTSECTTQ
;
A
#
# COMPACT_ATOMS: atom_id res chain seq x y z
N MET A 1 -9.75 -57.89 0.95
CA MET A 1 -9.39 -57.38 -0.40
C MET A 1 -10.56 -56.62 -0.99
N LYS A 2 -10.63 -55.30 -0.75
CA LYS A 2 -11.40 -54.34 -1.56
C LYS A 2 -10.53 -53.08 -1.58
N LYS A 3 -9.89 -52.81 -2.72
CA LYS A 3 -9.10 -51.60 -2.97
C LYS A 3 -10.09 -50.48 -3.25
N LEU A 4 -10.13 -49.46 -2.40
CA LEU A 4 -10.80 -48.20 -2.68
C LEU A 4 -9.78 -47.32 -3.41
N SER A 5 -10.02 -47.08 -4.70
CA SER A 5 -9.22 -46.17 -5.52
C SER A 5 -9.73 -44.75 -5.24
N VAL A 6 -8.96 -43.97 -4.49
CA VAL A 6 -9.19 -42.53 -4.36
C VAL A 6 -8.66 -41.88 -5.64
N PHE A 7 -9.58 -41.41 -6.49
CA PHE A 7 -9.26 -40.54 -7.62
C PHE A 7 -9.17 -39.11 -7.08
N THR A 8 -7.96 -38.63 -6.84
CA THR A 8 -7.72 -37.21 -6.62
C THR A 8 -7.74 -36.51 -7.99
N PHE A 9 -8.84 -35.82 -8.30
CA PHE A 9 -8.86 -34.86 -9.40
C PHE A 9 -8.10 -33.61 -8.93
N LEU A 10 -6.80 -33.52 -9.23
CA LEU A 10 -6.13 -32.22 -9.25
C LEU A 10 -6.58 -31.48 -10.50
N PHE A 11 -7.55 -30.59 -10.34
CA PHE A 11 -7.76 -29.50 -11.30
C PHE A 11 -6.59 -28.52 -11.12
N PHE A 12 -5.50 -28.71 -11.87
CA PHE A 12 -4.61 -27.60 -12.18
C PHE A 12 -5.34 -26.73 -13.20
N VAL A 13 -6.13 -25.78 -12.71
CA VAL A 13 -6.51 -24.62 -13.52
C VAL A 13 -5.20 -23.83 -13.68
N HIS A 14 -4.52 -23.99 -14.82
CA HIS A 14 -3.63 -22.94 -15.28
C HIS A 14 -4.54 -21.72 -15.46
N PHE A 15 -4.48 -20.79 -14.51
CA PHE A 15 -4.97 -19.45 -14.76
C PHE A 15 -4.08 -18.91 -15.89
N ALA A 16 -4.60 -18.97 -17.13
CA ALA A 16 -4.10 -18.08 -18.16
C ALA A 16 -4.29 -16.68 -17.58
N CYS A 17 -3.18 -15.99 -17.32
CA CYS A 17 -3.25 -14.61 -16.86
C CYS A 17 -3.98 -13.86 -17.97
N LEU A 18 -5.19 -13.38 -17.67
CA LEU A 18 -5.88 -12.47 -18.58
C LEU A 18 -4.99 -11.24 -18.66
N ALA A 19 -4.58 -10.91 -19.88
CA ALA A 19 -3.89 -9.66 -20.19
C ALA A 19 -4.62 -8.48 -19.56
N GLN A 20 -3.82 -7.55 -19.02
CA GLN A 20 -4.25 -6.48 -18.14
C GLN A 20 -3.81 -5.14 -18.69
N ASN A 21 -4.50 -4.10 -18.24
CA ASN A 21 -4.10 -2.74 -18.50
C ASN A 21 -2.85 -2.42 -17.68
N THR A 22 -1.73 -2.25 -18.34
CA THR A 22 -0.45 -1.94 -17.68
C THR A 22 -0.04 -0.50 -18.00
N LYS A 23 0.37 0.25 -16.98
CA LYS A 23 0.89 1.61 -17.14
C LYS A 23 2.41 1.62 -17.00
N LEU A 24 3.10 1.99 -18.08
CA LEU A 24 4.53 2.25 -18.08
C LEU A 24 4.79 3.65 -17.55
N TRP A 25 5.41 3.77 -16.37
CA TRP A 25 5.88 5.05 -15.86
C TRP A 25 7.31 5.30 -16.32
N VAL A 26 7.54 6.46 -16.90
CA VAL A 26 8.85 6.87 -17.42
C VAL A 26 9.29 8.10 -16.67
N THR A 27 10.45 8.06 -16.02
CA THR A 27 11.14 9.24 -15.49
C THR A 27 12.42 9.44 -16.28
N ALA A 28 12.56 10.60 -16.94
CA ALA A 28 13.72 10.93 -17.75
C ALA A 28 14.45 12.16 -17.20
N LYS A 29 15.75 12.25 -17.51
CA LYS A 29 16.63 13.41 -17.25
C LYS A 29 17.43 13.78 -18.49
N ALA A 30 18.02 14.97 -18.49
CA ALA A 30 18.65 15.56 -19.67
C ALA A 30 19.84 14.76 -20.24
N ASN A 31 20.60 14.06 -19.39
CA ASN A 31 21.75 13.30 -19.85
C ASN A 31 21.38 11.92 -20.44
N ALA A 32 20.12 11.51 -20.41
CA ALA A 32 19.70 10.20 -20.89
C ALA A 32 20.08 10.00 -22.38
N GLY A 33 20.72 8.88 -22.72
CA GLY A 33 21.22 8.62 -24.08
C GLY A 33 22.52 9.34 -24.45
N SER A 34 23.11 10.14 -23.56
CA SER A 34 24.38 10.83 -23.80
C SER A 34 25.59 9.99 -23.37
N THR A 35 26.80 10.47 -23.69
CA THR A 35 28.05 9.86 -23.17
C THR A 35 28.26 10.07 -21.67
N SER A 36 27.53 11.01 -21.06
CA SER A 36 27.59 11.35 -19.64
C SER A 36 26.43 10.77 -18.84
N GLN A 37 25.63 9.88 -19.45
CA GLN A 37 24.46 9.28 -18.83
C GLN A 37 24.83 8.44 -17.59
N LEU A 38 23.95 8.48 -16.60
CA LEU A 38 23.94 7.62 -15.43
C LEU A 38 22.74 6.67 -15.50
N GLU A 39 22.78 5.55 -14.77
CA GLU A 39 21.65 4.62 -14.69
C GLU A 39 20.34 5.32 -14.30
N SER A 40 20.42 6.34 -13.42
CA SER A 40 19.28 7.10 -12.93
C SER A 40 18.72 8.16 -13.90
N ASP A 41 19.29 8.31 -15.10
CA ASP A 41 18.84 9.33 -16.06
C ASP A 41 17.64 8.88 -16.88
N LEU A 42 17.34 7.58 -16.88
CA LEU A 42 16.09 7.02 -17.37
C LEU A 42 15.68 5.87 -16.46
N GLU A 43 14.48 5.96 -15.90
CA GLU A 43 13.81 4.88 -15.17
C GLU A 43 12.47 4.61 -15.85
N ILE A 44 12.21 3.34 -16.19
CA ILE A 44 10.95 2.87 -16.74
C ILE A 44 10.44 1.76 -15.83
N THR A 45 9.22 1.88 -15.28
CA THR A 45 8.61 0.85 -14.44
C THR A 45 7.24 0.46 -14.96
N ASN A 46 6.96 -0.84 -14.97
CA ASN A 46 5.67 -1.43 -15.31
C ASN A 46 4.93 -1.92 -14.04
N GLY A 47 5.30 -1.41 -12.85
CA GLY A 47 4.72 -1.86 -11.57
C GLY A 47 5.29 -3.17 -11.01
N THR A 48 5.94 -4.00 -11.81
CA THR A 48 6.54 -5.27 -11.36
C THR A 48 8.06 -5.29 -11.51
N GLN A 49 8.58 -4.53 -12.46
CA GLN A 49 9.99 -4.42 -12.78
C GLN A 49 10.37 -2.96 -12.97
N VAL A 50 11.59 -2.63 -12.58
CA VAL A 50 12.20 -1.32 -12.81
C VAL A 50 13.34 -1.52 -13.80
N HIS A 51 13.22 -0.90 -14.96
CA HIS A 51 14.22 -0.87 -16.01
C HIS A 51 14.90 0.49 -16.05
N ASN A 52 16.16 0.51 -16.45
CA ASN A 52 16.93 1.73 -16.59
C ASN A 52 17.89 1.63 -17.78
N ILE A 53 18.74 2.63 -17.98
CA ILE A 53 19.70 2.68 -19.10
C ILE A 53 20.62 1.45 -19.18
N SER A 54 20.93 0.81 -18.04
CA SER A 54 21.78 -0.40 -18.00
C SER A 54 21.01 -1.69 -18.29
N SER A 55 19.68 -1.66 -18.28
CA SER A 55 18.85 -2.83 -18.57
C SER A 55 19.00 -3.25 -20.02
N SER A 56 19.25 -4.53 -20.27
CA SER A 56 19.50 -5.05 -21.62
C SER A 56 18.31 -4.95 -22.57
N ASN A 57 17.11 -4.75 -22.02
CA ASN A 57 15.86 -4.60 -22.74
C ASN A 57 15.44 -3.13 -22.92
N VAL A 58 16.30 -2.18 -22.56
CA VAL A 58 16.09 -0.74 -22.78
C VAL A 58 17.13 -0.23 -23.76
N SER A 59 16.68 0.58 -24.72
CA SER A 59 17.57 1.35 -25.58
C SER A 59 17.13 2.80 -25.62
N ILE A 60 18.10 3.70 -25.63
CA ILE A 60 17.88 5.14 -25.71
C ILE A 60 18.96 5.78 -26.58
N THR A 61 18.54 6.68 -27.46
CA THR A 61 19.45 7.57 -28.19
C THR A 61 18.94 8.99 -28.11
N SER A 62 19.82 9.95 -27.83
CA SER A 62 19.49 11.36 -27.81
C SER A 62 20.07 12.09 -29.02
N VAL A 63 19.25 12.95 -29.65
CA VAL A 63 19.60 13.71 -30.84
C VAL A 63 19.24 15.17 -30.62
N ASN A 64 20.24 16.05 -30.70
CA ASN A 64 20.04 17.50 -30.72
C ASN A 64 19.99 17.98 -32.18
N SER A 65 18.91 18.67 -32.55
CA SER A 65 18.72 19.30 -33.86
C SER A 65 18.46 20.81 -33.74
N GLY A 66 19.28 21.50 -32.96
CA GLY A 66 19.14 22.94 -32.70
C GLY A 66 18.08 23.20 -31.62
N ASN A 67 16.92 23.69 -32.04
CA ASN A 67 15.81 24.04 -31.14
C ASN A 67 15.03 22.85 -30.55
N THR A 68 15.43 21.63 -30.92
CA THR A 68 14.73 20.41 -30.54
C THR A 68 15.74 19.39 -30.05
N GLN A 69 15.50 18.88 -28.85
CA GLN A 69 16.21 17.74 -28.27
C GLN A 69 15.25 16.55 -28.21
N THR A 70 15.58 15.47 -28.91
CA THR A 70 14.75 14.26 -28.98
C THR A 70 15.46 13.11 -28.28
N TYR A 71 14.73 12.36 -27.46
CA TYR A 71 15.16 11.11 -26.84
C TYR A 71 14.31 9.98 -27.41
N GLN A 72 14.89 9.17 -28.28
CA GLN A 72 14.23 8.00 -28.85
C GLN A 72 14.43 6.83 -27.91
N ILE A 73 13.34 6.31 -27.34
CA ILE A 73 13.35 5.30 -26.29
C ILE A 73 12.61 4.07 -26.78
N ALA A 74 13.19 2.90 -26.54
CA ALA A 74 12.54 1.61 -26.72
C ALA A 74 12.70 0.75 -25.47
N ILE A 75 11.64 0.06 -25.08
CA ILE A 75 11.65 -0.94 -24.02
C ILE A 75 11.00 -2.23 -24.52
N GLU A 76 11.60 -3.36 -24.17
CA GLU A 76 11.10 -4.70 -24.49
C GLU A 76 10.65 -5.44 -23.23
N ASP A 77 9.41 -5.91 -23.18
CA ASP A 77 8.88 -6.71 -22.07
C ASP A 77 7.73 -7.62 -22.55
N ASP A 78 7.30 -8.57 -21.74
CA ASP A 78 6.17 -9.47 -22.07
C ASP A 78 4.87 -8.92 -21.47
N TYR A 79 4.24 -7.96 -22.14
CA TYR A 79 3.06 -7.24 -21.58
C TYR A 79 1.77 -8.06 -21.67
N ASP A 80 1.72 -9.07 -22.54
CA ASP A 80 0.57 -9.94 -22.70
C ASP A 80 0.75 -11.36 -22.12
N ASP A 81 1.87 -11.60 -21.42
CA ASP A 81 2.25 -12.85 -20.75
C ASP A 81 2.22 -14.07 -21.69
N ASN A 82 2.55 -13.85 -22.97
CA ASN A 82 2.57 -14.90 -23.99
C ASN A 82 3.95 -15.58 -24.13
N GLY A 83 4.97 -15.09 -23.40
CA GLY A 83 6.34 -15.58 -23.43
C GLY A 83 7.20 -14.97 -24.55
N VAL A 84 6.71 -13.99 -25.29
CA VAL A 84 7.40 -13.25 -26.36
C VAL A 84 7.53 -11.79 -25.92
N LEU A 85 8.72 -11.22 -26.11
CA LEU A 85 8.94 -9.82 -25.80
C LEU A 85 8.23 -8.92 -26.83
N ASP A 86 7.35 -8.08 -26.32
CA ASP A 86 6.75 -6.94 -26.96
C ASP A 86 7.69 -5.74 -26.87
N GLN A 87 7.65 -4.86 -27.87
CA GLN A 87 8.44 -3.63 -27.84
C GLN A 87 7.52 -2.42 -27.83
N VAL A 88 7.70 -1.50 -26.88
CA VAL A 88 7.12 -0.16 -26.90
C VAL A 88 8.20 0.85 -27.25
N THR A 89 7.92 1.73 -28.20
CA THR A 89 8.82 2.80 -28.63
C THR A 89 8.11 4.14 -28.59
N PHE A 90 8.84 5.19 -28.22
CA PHE A 90 8.34 6.57 -28.20
C PHE A 90 9.51 7.55 -28.21
N ASP A 91 9.21 8.79 -28.58
CA ASP A 91 10.15 9.90 -28.54
C ASP A 91 9.72 10.89 -27.45
N LEU A 92 10.57 11.15 -26.46
CA LEU A 92 10.45 12.35 -25.62
C LEU A 92 11.07 13.52 -26.37
N VAL A 93 10.27 14.53 -26.69
CA VAL A 93 10.69 15.69 -27.46
C VAL A 93 10.67 16.92 -26.57
N VAL A 94 11.79 17.64 -26.55
CA VAL A 94 11.99 18.87 -25.79
C VAL A 94 12.25 20.00 -26.78
N LYS A 95 11.50 21.10 -26.65
CA LYS A 95 11.64 22.30 -27.47
C LYS A 95 11.83 23.53 -26.58
N ALA A 96 12.62 24.48 -27.06
CA ALA A 96 12.90 25.71 -26.34
C ALA A 96 12.49 26.95 -27.14
N TYR A 97 12.08 27.98 -26.42
CA TYR A 97 11.64 29.25 -26.98
C TYR A 97 12.11 30.43 -26.12
N GLU A 98 12.35 31.57 -26.77
CA GLU A 98 12.73 32.84 -26.14
C GLU A 98 11.73 33.96 -26.49
N GLY A 99 11.48 34.86 -25.53
CA GLY A 99 10.59 36.01 -25.73
C GLY A 99 9.09 35.68 -25.62
N SER A 100 8.74 34.75 -24.74
CA SER A 100 7.36 34.42 -24.39
C SER A 100 6.59 35.63 -23.86
N ILE A 101 5.30 35.71 -24.23
CA ILE A 101 4.39 36.75 -23.77
C ILE A 101 3.55 36.19 -22.63
N PHE A 102 3.95 36.49 -21.40
CA PHE A 102 3.32 35.96 -20.19
C PHE A 102 2.97 37.04 -19.17
N SER A 103 2.15 36.67 -18.19
CA SER A 103 1.95 37.41 -16.95
C SER A 103 2.00 36.45 -15.78
N TYR A 104 2.69 36.86 -14.71
CA TYR A 104 2.81 36.06 -13.50
C TYR A 104 1.99 36.68 -12.37
N SER A 105 1.29 35.83 -11.63
CA SER A 105 0.62 36.17 -10.38
C SER A 105 0.98 35.16 -9.30
N GLU A 106 1.06 35.62 -8.04
CA GLU A 106 1.09 34.75 -6.87
C GLU A 106 -0.30 34.23 -6.49
N GLU A 107 -1.36 34.84 -7.04
CA GLU A 107 -2.72 34.33 -6.89
C GLU A 107 -2.89 33.06 -7.73
N GLU A 108 -3.45 32.03 -7.09
CA GLU A 108 -3.69 30.73 -7.72
C GLU A 108 -4.56 30.90 -8.97
N ASN A 109 -4.14 30.25 -10.07
CA ASN A 109 -4.85 30.25 -11.35
C ASN A 109 -5.11 31.68 -11.90
N ALA A 110 -4.18 32.61 -11.68
CA ALA A 110 -4.26 33.98 -12.19
C ALA A 110 -3.10 34.38 -13.12
N SER A 111 -2.20 33.45 -13.45
CA SER A 111 -1.13 33.68 -14.43
C SER A 111 -1.63 33.46 -15.86
N SER A 112 -0.87 33.92 -16.86
CA SER A 112 -1.18 33.69 -18.28
C SER A 112 0.07 33.58 -19.15
N MET A 113 -0.05 32.86 -20.27
CA MET A 113 0.97 32.78 -21.31
C MET A 113 0.29 32.73 -22.68
N SER A 114 0.40 33.81 -23.45
CA SER A 114 -0.36 34.03 -24.68
C SER A 114 0.43 33.81 -25.97
N GLY A 115 1.74 33.55 -25.86
CA GLY A 115 2.59 33.20 -27.00
C GLY A 115 3.98 32.75 -26.57
N LEU A 116 4.49 31.70 -27.22
CA LEU A 116 5.78 31.07 -26.92
C LEU A 116 7.01 31.90 -27.31
N GLY A 117 6.87 32.93 -28.16
CA GLY A 117 8.03 33.65 -28.69
C GLY A 117 8.71 32.96 -29.88
N ALA A 118 10.02 33.20 -30.04
CA ALA A 118 10.84 32.62 -31.12
C ALA A 118 11.47 31.29 -30.67
N GLU A 119 11.63 30.35 -31.60
CA GLU A 119 12.34 29.10 -31.32
C GLU A 119 13.81 29.38 -30.93
N SER A 120 14.29 28.68 -29.91
CA SER A 120 15.65 28.79 -29.38
C SER A 120 16.25 27.41 -29.12
N ASP A 121 17.56 27.32 -28.94
CA ASP A 121 18.26 26.04 -28.72
C ASP A 121 17.95 25.47 -27.33
N VAL A 122 17.75 24.14 -27.27
CA VAL A 122 17.63 23.45 -25.97
C VAL A 122 19.02 23.34 -25.34
N ALA A 123 19.20 23.96 -24.18
CA ALA A 123 20.43 23.90 -23.41
C ALA A 123 20.46 22.65 -22.53
N LEU A 124 21.58 21.91 -22.55
CA LEU A 124 21.82 20.75 -21.69
C LEU A 124 23.07 20.99 -20.84
N GLY A 125 22.92 20.97 -19.52
CA GLY A 125 24.00 21.21 -18.57
C GLY A 125 23.66 20.66 -17.20
N ASN A 126 24.63 20.14 -16.46
CA ASN A 126 24.42 19.59 -15.11
C ASN A 126 23.24 18.59 -14.99
N ASN A 127 22.97 17.81 -16.04
CA ASN A 127 21.82 16.90 -16.12
C ASN A 127 20.44 17.61 -16.03
N THR A 128 20.36 18.83 -16.53
CA THR A 128 19.12 19.63 -16.58
C THR A 128 18.86 20.14 -18.00
N TRP A 129 17.60 20.43 -18.29
CA TRP A 129 17.16 21.11 -19.50
C TRP A 129 16.92 22.59 -19.21
N GLY A 130 17.43 23.44 -20.10
CA GLY A 130 17.20 24.88 -20.11
C GLY A 130 17.00 25.41 -21.53
N VAL A 131 17.04 26.72 -21.68
CA VAL A 131 16.95 27.46 -22.93
C VAL A 131 18.28 28.20 -23.14
N ASN A 132 18.84 28.15 -24.35
CA ASN A 132 19.97 28.97 -24.80
C ASN A 132 21.18 29.11 -23.82
N SER A 133 22.12 28.17 -23.81
CA SER A 133 23.30 28.26 -22.91
C SER A 133 24.33 29.27 -23.43
N GLN A 134 24.36 30.51 -22.93
CA GLN A 134 25.48 31.41 -23.21
C GLN A 134 26.76 31.07 -22.42
N GLU A 135 26.70 30.32 -21.30
CA GLU A 135 27.88 30.12 -20.43
C GLU A 135 27.92 28.76 -19.68
N ASP A 136 27.66 27.63 -20.35
CA ASP A 136 27.68 26.26 -19.75
C ASP A 136 26.68 26.03 -18.58
N ILE A 137 25.76 26.97 -18.35
CA ILE A 137 24.63 26.82 -17.44
C ILE A 137 23.40 26.59 -18.32
N SER A 138 22.68 25.50 -18.07
CA SER A 138 21.36 25.28 -18.65
C SER A 138 20.33 25.75 -17.64
N ASP A 139 19.74 26.90 -17.88
CA ASP A 139 18.70 27.54 -17.07
C ASP A 139 17.55 28.05 -17.94
N ILE A 140 16.54 28.63 -17.30
CA ILE A 140 15.35 29.20 -17.93
C ILE A 140 15.13 30.59 -17.35
N ASP A 141 15.48 31.60 -18.15
CA ASP A 141 15.38 33.01 -17.83
C ASP A 141 13.92 33.52 -17.89
N GLU A 142 13.71 34.78 -17.46
CA GLU A 142 12.44 35.47 -17.62
C GLU A 142 12.04 35.58 -19.10
N GLY A 143 10.88 35.02 -19.45
CA GLY A 143 10.38 35.01 -20.82
C GLY A 143 10.95 33.90 -21.69
N GLU A 144 11.72 32.98 -21.14
CA GLU A 144 12.10 31.73 -21.80
C GLU A 144 11.10 30.63 -21.46
N THR A 145 10.87 29.74 -22.41
CA THR A 145 9.92 28.63 -22.27
C THR A 145 10.50 27.34 -22.78
N ILE A 146 10.28 26.28 -22.02
CA ILE A 146 10.58 24.91 -22.44
C ILE A 146 9.28 24.11 -22.55
N VAL A 147 9.20 23.26 -23.58
CA VAL A 147 8.04 22.43 -23.90
C VAL A 147 8.45 20.98 -24.02
N PHE A 148 7.71 20.09 -23.35
CA PHE A 148 7.87 18.64 -23.42
C PHE A 148 6.65 17.99 -24.05
N THR A 149 6.87 17.12 -25.02
CA THR A 149 5.86 16.27 -25.66
C THR A 149 6.35 14.83 -25.76
N VAL A 150 5.41 13.87 -25.84
CA VAL A 150 5.71 12.50 -26.25
C VAL A 150 5.16 12.29 -27.66
N GLU A 151 6.02 11.89 -28.58
CA GLU A 151 5.72 11.70 -29.99
C GLU A 151 6.08 10.28 -30.43
N ASN A 152 5.64 9.88 -31.63
CA ASN A 152 6.00 8.61 -32.27
C ASN A 152 5.76 7.35 -31.42
N LEU A 153 4.77 7.39 -30.51
CA LEU A 153 4.36 6.25 -29.69
C LEU A 153 3.89 5.10 -30.59
N SER A 154 4.55 3.95 -30.48
CA SER A 154 4.18 2.75 -31.22
C SER A 154 4.63 1.49 -30.50
N PHE A 155 4.07 0.35 -30.90
CA PHE A 155 4.49 -0.96 -30.42
C PHE A 155 4.74 -1.95 -31.55
N SER A 156 5.41 -3.04 -31.23
CA SER A 156 5.48 -4.24 -32.07
C SER A 156 5.34 -5.51 -31.23
N ASN A 157 4.88 -6.58 -31.89
CA ASN A 157 4.65 -7.93 -31.35
C ASN A 157 3.47 -8.12 -30.37
N LEU A 158 2.82 -7.05 -29.88
CA LEU A 158 1.56 -7.17 -29.16
C LEU A 158 0.42 -7.65 -30.06
N ALA A 159 -0.49 -8.44 -29.49
CA ALA A 159 -1.72 -8.84 -30.15
C ALA A 159 -2.60 -7.63 -30.54
N ASP A 160 -3.38 -7.77 -31.63
CA ASP A 160 -4.26 -6.70 -32.18
C ASP A 160 -5.31 -6.15 -31.19
N LYS A 161 -5.48 -6.79 -30.03
CA LYS A 161 -6.39 -6.37 -28.95
C LYS A 161 -5.84 -5.26 -28.06
N PHE A 162 -4.55 -4.93 -28.17
CA PHE A 162 -3.93 -3.89 -27.35
C PHE A 162 -3.91 -2.54 -28.05
N GLU A 163 -4.19 -1.49 -27.27
CA GLU A 163 -4.05 -0.09 -27.66
C GLU A 163 -3.00 0.59 -26.77
N LEU A 164 -2.21 1.49 -27.36
CA LEU A 164 -1.33 2.38 -26.62
C LEU A 164 -1.95 3.77 -26.50
N GLU A 165 -1.94 4.30 -25.30
CA GLU A 165 -2.38 5.67 -25.00
C GLU A 165 -1.29 6.39 -24.21
N PHE A 166 -1.01 7.64 -24.58
CA PHE A 166 -0.16 8.49 -23.76
C PHE A 166 -0.94 8.93 -22.52
N GLY A 167 -0.54 8.41 -21.36
CA GLY A 167 -1.21 8.64 -20.09
C GLY A 167 -0.92 10.00 -19.46
N GLY A 168 -0.15 10.86 -20.13
CA GLY A 168 0.15 12.22 -19.69
C GLY A 168 1.41 12.33 -18.81
N PHE A 169 1.93 13.56 -18.75
CA PHE A 169 2.95 14.00 -17.81
C PHE A 169 2.31 14.29 -16.46
N ASN A 170 2.92 13.82 -15.37
CA ASN A 170 2.37 13.97 -14.03
C ASN A 170 3.36 14.54 -13.00
N LEU A 171 4.62 14.74 -13.39
CA LEU A 171 5.61 15.39 -12.55
C LEU A 171 6.69 16.08 -13.40
N PHE A 172 7.14 17.23 -12.92
CA PHE A 172 8.38 17.86 -13.38
C PHE A 172 9.23 18.27 -12.18
N GLY A 173 10.53 18.00 -12.28
CA GLY A 173 11.53 18.41 -11.30
C GLY A 173 12.16 19.73 -11.67
N VAL A 174 12.34 20.59 -10.69
CA VAL A 174 13.06 21.86 -10.82
C VAL A 174 14.38 21.77 -10.07
N TYR A 175 15.44 22.30 -10.66
CA TYR A 175 16.76 22.40 -10.06
C TYR A 175 17.24 23.85 -10.04
N GLU A 176 17.89 24.22 -8.95
CA GLU A 176 18.48 25.54 -8.76
C GLU A 176 19.92 25.50 -9.27
N THR A 177 20.20 26.19 -10.38
CA THR A 177 21.46 26.00 -11.10
C THR A 177 22.64 26.72 -10.44
N ASN A 178 22.41 27.90 -9.85
CA ASN A 178 23.50 28.75 -9.37
C ASN A 178 23.19 29.56 -8.09
N GLY A 179 22.21 29.11 -7.31
CA GLY A 179 21.83 29.75 -6.04
C GLY A 179 21.03 31.04 -6.23
N GLY A 180 19.71 30.99 -6.27
CA GLY A 180 18.79 32.12 -6.42
C GLY A 180 17.82 32.24 -5.25
N HIS A 181 16.78 33.05 -5.43
CA HIS A 181 15.66 33.10 -4.50
C HIS A 181 14.39 33.49 -5.25
N SER A 182 13.32 32.76 -4.95
CA SER A 182 11.97 32.96 -5.46
C SER A 182 11.94 32.89 -6.98
N HIS A 183 12.39 31.75 -7.51
CA HIS A 183 12.28 31.38 -8.91
C HIS A 183 10.80 31.22 -9.25
N LYS A 184 10.31 31.96 -10.23
CA LYS A 184 8.90 31.98 -10.61
C LYS A 184 8.69 31.22 -11.91
N ILE A 185 7.66 30.39 -11.92
CA ILE A 185 7.35 29.47 -13.01
C ILE A 185 5.87 29.63 -13.36
N VAL A 186 5.55 29.77 -14.65
CA VAL A 186 4.17 29.67 -15.17
C VAL A 186 4.03 28.37 -15.94
N LYS A 187 3.02 27.54 -15.60
CA LYS A 187 2.75 26.26 -16.27
C LYS A 187 1.57 26.37 -17.22
N GLY A 188 1.77 26.01 -18.48
CA GLY A 188 0.74 25.90 -19.51
C GLY A 188 0.72 27.07 -20.51
N GLN A 189 -0.29 27.05 -21.39
CA GLN A 189 -0.60 28.13 -22.33
C GLN A 189 -2.05 28.58 -22.15
N GLY A 190 -2.31 29.88 -22.32
CA GLY A 190 -3.62 30.50 -22.17
C GLY A 190 -3.72 31.40 -20.94
N GLU A 191 -4.92 31.45 -20.36
CA GLU A 191 -5.27 32.29 -19.21
C GLU A 191 -5.65 31.40 -18.02
N GLY A 192 -5.56 31.93 -16.80
CA GLY A 192 -5.98 31.21 -15.60
C GLY A 192 -5.01 30.11 -15.18
N LEU A 193 -3.73 30.28 -15.49
CA LEU A 193 -2.69 29.27 -15.33
C LEU A 193 -2.18 29.20 -13.88
N THR A 194 -1.84 27.98 -13.46
CA THR A 194 -1.09 27.74 -12.22
C THR A 194 0.34 28.25 -12.37
N SER A 195 0.84 28.87 -11.30
CA SER A 195 2.22 29.32 -11.18
C SER A 195 2.86 28.74 -9.92
N TYR A 196 4.18 28.69 -9.92
CA TYR A 196 4.97 28.17 -8.82
C TYR A 196 6.06 29.14 -8.42
N THR A 197 6.46 29.08 -7.16
CA THR A 197 7.64 29.76 -6.63
C THR A 197 8.48 28.79 -5.83
N THR A 198 9.78 28.74 -6.07
CA THR A 198 10.70 27.92 -5.27
C THR A 198 12.01 28.65 -4.92
N ASN A 199 12.65 28.18 -3.86
CA ASN A 199 13.97 28.60 -3.40
C ASN A 199 14.97 27.42 -3.36
N PHE A 200 14.57 26.25 -3.84
CA PHE A 200 15.36 25.02 -3.77
C PHE A 200 14.89 24.03 -4.86
N SER A 201 15.67 22.97 -5.05
CA SER A 201 15.28 21.89 -5.97
C SER A 201 14.07 21.14 -5.42
N ILE A 202 13.02 20.99 -6.23
CA ILE A 202 11.73 20.42 -5.82
C ILE A 202 11.04 19.77 -7.01
N ASP A 203 10.29 18.71 -6.76
CA ASP A 203 9.40 18.10 -7.74
C ASP A 203 7.97 18.62 -7.56
N TYR A 204 7.34 19.01 -8.67
CA TYR A 204 5.94 19.40 -8.71
C TYR A 204 5.11 18.29 -9.34
N SER A 205 4.14 17.77 -8.59
CA SER A 205 3.10 16.90 -9.14
C SER A 205 2.07 17.74 -9.89
N VAL A 206 1.63 17.24 -11.05
CA VAL A 206 0.61 17.86 -11.90
C VAL A 206 -0.43 16.83 -12.31
N GLU A 207 -1.59 17.29 -12.78
CA GLU A 207 -2.56 16.40 -13.42
C GLU A 207 -1.96 15.79 -14.70
N ASP A 208 -2.51 14.68 -15.20
CA ASP A 208 -2.02 13.97 -16.38
C ASP A 208 -2.11 14.85 -17.65
N GLU A 209 -1.09 15.68 -17.90
CA GLU A 209 -1.04 16.66 -18.98
C GLU A 209 -0.55 16.04 -20.29
N GLN A 210 -1.13 16.40 -21.43
CA GLN A 210 -0.68 15.93 -22.74
C GLN A 210 0.63 16.58 -23.22
N GLU A 211 0.93 17.76 -22.68
CA GLU A 211 2.18 18.48 -22.88
C GLU A 211 2.55 19.24 -21.60
N ILE A 212 3.85 19.43 -21.35
CA ILE A 212 4.31 20.31 -20.27
C ILE A 212 4.94 21.54 -20.90
N VAL A 213 4.38 22.71 -20.57
CA VAL A 213 4.90 24.02 -21.01
C VAL A 213 5.28 24.80 -19.75
N LEU A 214 6.56 25.11 -19.61
CA LEU A 214 7.08 25.81 -18.43
C LEU A 214 7.77 27.10 -18.87
N THR A 215 7.28 28.24 -18.38
CA THR A 215 7.82 29.57 -18.69
C THR A 215 8.47 30.18 -17.46
N GLY A 216 9.71 30.65 -17.59
CA GLY A 216 10.40 31.42 -16.57
C GLY A 216 9.75 32.80 -16.40
N ALA A 217 9.39 33.13 -15.16
CA ALA A 217 8.80 34.42 -14.79
C ALA A 217 9.73 35.26 -13.89
N GLY A 218 11.04 34.98 -13.99
CA GLY A 218 12.13 35.67 -13.32
C GLY A 218 12.38 35.25 -11.87
N SER A 219 13.48 35.77 -11.33
CA SER A 219 13.98 35.50 -9.97
C SER A 219 14.19 36.81 -9.20
N THR A 220 14.05 36.79 -7.87
CA THR A 220 13.93 38.04 -7.06
C THR A 220 15.29 38.63 -6.62
N VAL A 221 16.40 37.91 -6.83
CA VAL A 221 17.74 38.35 -6.40
C VAL A 221 18.77 38.10 -7.52
N LEU A 222 19.28 39.19 -8.12
CA LEU A 222 20.25 39.22 -9.22
C LEU A 222 19.72 38.51 -10.49
N ALA A 223 18.74 39.18 -11.14
CA ALA A 223 17.97 38.74 -12.31
C ALA A 223 18.77 38.35 -13.58
N ASP A 224 20.10 38.31 -13.51
CA ASP A 224 20.96 38.11 -14.67
C ASP A 224 21.98 36.94 -14.48
N ILE A 225 21.97 36.21 -13.36
CA ILE A 225 22.98 35.15 -13.09
C ILE A 225 22.50 33.91 -12.30
N ARG A 226 21.24 33.87 -11.82
CA ARG A 226 20.79 32.91 -10.79
C ARG A 226 19.37 32.43 -11.07
N GLU A 227 19.28 31.44 -11.95
CA GLU A 227 18.01 30.91 -12.42
C GLU A 227 17.81 29.44 -12.06
N TRP A 228 16.78 28.85 -12.65
CA TRP A 228 16.34 27.47 -12.41
C TRP A 228 16.29 26.72 -13.73
N ALA A 229 16.26 25.40 -13.66
CA ALA A 229 16.18 24.51 -14.82
C ALA A 229 15.25 23.33 -14.54
N VAL A 230 14.86 22.61 -15.58
CA VAL A 230 14.10 21.37 -15.42
C VAL A 230 15.07 20.21 -15.24
N SER A 231 14.96 19.48 -14.14
CA SER A 231 15.89 18.40 -13.78
C SER A 231 15.37 17.00 -14.06
N SER A 232 14.05 16.85 -14.12
CA SER A 232 13.41 15.60 -14.47
C SER A 232 11.99 15.83 -15.00
N ILE A 233 11.50 14.89 -15.78
CA ILE A 233 10.11 14.81 -16.20
C ILE A 233 9.64 13.38 -15.98
N ARG A 234 8.41 13.22 -15.49
CA ARG A 234 7.74 11.93 -15.40
C ARG A 234 6.42 11.95 -16.16
N PHE A 235 6.15 10.86 -16.85
CA PHE A 235 4.89 10.60 -17.55
C PHE A 235 4.55 9.14 -17.53
N SER A 236 3.38 8.81 -18.10
CA SER A 236 2.97 7.43 -18.29
C SER A 236 2.52 7.10 -19.70
N ILE A 237 2.63 5.82 -20.07
CA ILE A 237 2.05 5.24 -21.28
C ILE A 237 1.17 4.08 -20.82
N LEU A 238 -0.11 4.11 -21.18
CA LEU A 238 -1.05 3.05 -20.91
C LEU A 238 -1.05 2.03 -22.06
N ILE A 239 -0.87 0.76 -21.71
CA ILE A 239 -1.05 -0.39 -22.59
C ILE A 239 -2.39 -1.01 -22.21
N ASN A 240 -3.40 -0.83 -23.05
CA ASN A 240 -4.80 -1.17 -22.75
C ASN A 240 -5.24 -2.43 -23.52
N ASP A 241 -5.63 -3.50 -22.82
CA ASP A 241 -6.27 -4.66 -23.45
C ASP A 241 -7.77 -4.36 -23.65
N THR A 242 -8.15 -4.05 -24.88
CA THR A 242 -9.52 -3.70 -25.26
C THR A 242 -10.52 -4.85 -25.15
N GLU A 243 -10.05 -6.10 -25.03
CA GLU A 243 -10.88 -7.28 -24.88
C GLU A 243 -10.99 -7.77 -23.42
N SER A 244 -10.20 -7.19 -22.51
CA SER A 244 -10.23 -7.54 -21.09
C SER A 244 -11.50 -7.03 -20.41
N GLY A 245 -12.58 -7.82 -20.46
CA GLY A 245 -13.84 -7.52 -19.79
C GLY A 245 -13.83 -7.67 -18.26
N GLY A 246 -12.66 -7.79 -17.63
CA GLY A 246 -12.54 -8.16 -16.22
C GLY A 246 -11.28 -7.61 -15.54
N PHE A 247 -11.48 -7.07 -14.35
CA PHE A 247 -10.44 -6.54 -13.47
C PHE A 247 -9.68 -7.68 -12.78
N ASN A 248 -8.57 -8.15 -13.36
CA ASN A 248 -7.68 -9.13 -12.72
C ASN A 248 -6.34 -8.55 -12.24
N ASP A 249 -6.38 -7.32 -11.76
CA ASP A 249 -5.28 -6.52 -11.23
C ASP A 249 -4.85 -6.98 -9.83
N LEU A 250 -4.66 -8.28 -9.60
CA LEU A 250 -4.24 -8.74 -8.27
C LEU A 250 -2.78 -8.42 -7.99
N SER A 251 -1.93 -8.48 -9.00
CA SER A 251 -0.48 -8.30 -8.88
C SER A 251 0.08 -7.16 -9.71
N ASP A 252 -0.75 -6.43 -10.46
CA ASP A 252 -0.32 -5.34 -11.34
C ASP A 252 -0.40 -3.97 -10.66
N TYR A 253 0.65 -3.58 -9.95
CA TYR A 253 0.69 -2.26 -9.32
C TYR A 253 1.06 -1.12 -10.28
N SER A 254 1.10 -1.38 -11.59
CA SER A 254 1.51 -0.39 -12.60
C SER A 254 0.62 0.83 -12.64
N LEU A 255 -0.66 0.68 -12.31
CA LEU A 255 -1.62 1.79 -12.36
C LEU A 255 -1.39 2.86 -11.29
N PHE A 256 -0.51 2.60 -10.30
CA PHE A 256 -0.21 3.54 -9.22
C PHE A 256 1.05 4.36 -9.50
N SER A 257 1.03 5.63 -9.11
CA SER A 257 2.13 6.59 -9.30
C SER A 257 3.46 6.18 -8.64
N ASN A 258 3.41 5.29 -7.65
CA ASN A 258 4.56 4.73 -6.93
C ASN A 258 4.89 3.27 -7.33
N ALA A 259 4.45 2.84 -8.52
CA ALA A 259 4.65 1.52 -9.11
C ALA A 259 6.06 0.92 -8.91
N SER A 260 7.12 1.72 -8.97
CA SER A 260 8.51 1.27 -8.76
C SER A 260 8.77 0.64 -7.38
N ASN A 261 7.88 0.85 -6.41
CA ASN A 261 7.97 0.24 -5.09
C ASN A 261 7.56 -1.24 -5.05
N PHE A 262 6.89 -1.79 -6.08
CA PHE A 262 6.24 -3.11 -6.03
C PHE A 262 7.02 -4.26 -6.72
N GLY A 263 8.33 -4.12 -6.82
CA GLY A 263 9.19 -5.00 -7.63
C GLY A 263 9.38 -6.46 -7.18
N LYS A 264 8.67 -6.94 -6.14
CA LYS A 264 8.73 -8.34 -5.68
C LYS A 264 7.33 -8.93 -5.66
N THR A 265 7.17 -10.12 -6.24
CA THR A 265 5.92 -10.86 -6.26
C THR A 265 5.46 -11.24 -4.85
N TYR A 266 4.15 -11.31 -4.65
CA TYR A 266 3.59 -11.77 -3.38
C TYR A 266 3.82 -13.28 -3.17
N PRO A 267 4.34 -13.71 -2.01
CA PRO A 267 4.63 -15.11 -1.73
C PRO A 267 3.36 -15.93 -1.48
N ALA A 268 3.27 -17.10 -2.11
CA ALA A 268 2.16 -18.04 -1.89
C ALA A 268 2.18 -18.65 -0.48
N GLN A 269 1.04 -19.10 0.02
CA GLN A 269 0.97 -19.90 1.23
C GLN A 269 1.68 -21.25 1.01
N THR A 270 2.71 -21.52 1.82
CA THR A 270 3.54 -22.73 1.71
C THR A 270 3.21 -23.78 2.76
N LYS A 271 2.76 -23.36 3.95
CA LYS A 271 2.33 -24.27 5.03
C LYS A 271 0.86 -24.61 4.91
N ASN A 272 0.51 -25.86 5.19
CA ASN A 272 -0.88 -26.27 5.36
C ASN A 272 -1.36 -25.85 6.75
N VAL A 273 -2.01 -24.69 6.84
CA VAL A 273 -2.46 -24.09 8.10
C VAL A 273 -3.98 -24.19 8.20
N PRO A 274 -4.54 -24.50 9.38
CA PRO A 274 -6.00 -24.53 9.55
C PRO A 274 -6.61 -23.18 9.22
N LYS A 275 -7.62 -23.20 8.35
CA LYS A 275 -8.42 -22.01 8.05
C LYS A 275 -9.27 -21.64 9.26
N SER A 276 -9.37 -20.34 9.55
CA SER A 276 -10.36 -19.83 10.49
C SER A 276 -11.78 -20.11 9.97
N ASN A 277 -12.75 -20.30 10.86
CA ASN A 277 -14.14 -20.52 10.45
C ASN A 277 -14.62 -19.35 9.57
N PHE A 278 -15.18 -19.65 8.40
CA PHE A 278 -15.58 -18.65 7.42
C PHE A 278 -16.91 -19.02 6.79
N CYS A 279 -17.77 -18.03 6.58
CA CYS A 279 -19.10 -18.23 6.02
C CYS A 279 -19.59 -16.96 5.30
N TRP A 280 -20.37 -17.13 4.25
CA TRP A 280 -21.04 -16.02 3.55
C TRP A 280 -22.44 -15.69 4.10
N ASP A 281 -22.88 -16.32 5.19
CA ASP A 281 -24.20 -16.05 5.78
C ASP A 281 -24.36 -14.58 6.16
N ASN A 282 -23.34 -14.01 6.80
CA ASN A 282 -23.25 -12.60 7.18
C ASN A 282 -21.82 -12.10 6.95
N VAL A 283 -21.53 -10.85 7.31
CA VAL A 283 -20.18 -10.28 7.22
C VAL A 283 -19.24 -11.13 8.10
N PRO A 284 -18.15 -11.72 7.57
CA PRO A 284 -17.17 -12.44 8.39
C PRO A 284 -16.41 -11.45 9.27
N ARG A 285 -16.29 -11.75 10.57
CA ARG A 285 -15.79 -10.81 11.57
C ARG A 285 -14.68 -11.37 12.43
N TRP A 286 -13.81 -10.45 12.82
CA TRP A 286 -12.83 -10.69 13.87
C TRP A 286 -12.80 -9.54 14.88
N LEU A 287 -12.23 -9.80 16.04
CA LEU A 287 -12.16 -8.88 17.16
C LEU A 287 -10.77 -8.89 17.79
N ALA A 288 -10.17 -7.71 17.98
CA ALA A 288 -9.07 -7.52 18.92
C ALA A 288 -9.61 -6.98 20.24
N VAL A 289 -9.26 -7.61 21.36
CA VAL A 289 -9.80 -7.22 22.67
C VAL A 289 -8.79 -7.33 23.80
N ARG A 290 -8.78 -6.30 24.64
CA ARG A 290 -8.00 -6.18 25.87
C ARG A 290 -8.92 -5.96 27.06
N ASN A 291 -8.84 -6.83 28.06
CA ASN A 291 -9.43 -6.56 29.37
C ASN A 291 -8.58 -7.15 30.50
N SER A 292 -8.25 -6.32 31.50
CA SER A 292 -7.54 -6.82 32.69
C SER A 292 -8.50 -7.43 33.72
N GLU A 293 -9.80 -7.15 33.61
CA GLU A 293 -10.83 -7.70 34.47
C GLU A 293 -11.43 -8.96 33.81
N PRO A 294 -11.86 -9.96 34.60
CA PRO A 294 -12.54 -11.14 34.04
C PRO A 294 -13.82 -10.71 33.31
N MET A 295 -13.96 -11.10 32.05
CA MET A 295 -15.21 -10.87 31.32
C MET A 295 -16.37 -11.66 31.93
N THR A 296 -17.57 -11.09 31.87
CA THR A 296 -18.82 -11.74 32.27
C THR A 296 -19.22 -12.84 31.28
N ASP A 297 -20.07 -13.78 31.70
CA ASP A 297 -20.54 -14.86 30.80
C ASP A 297 -21.35 -14.32 29.62
N ASP A 298 -22.08 -13.21 29.81
CA ASP A 298 -22.84 -12.55 28.75
C ASP A 298 -21.91 -11.92 27.70
N GLU A 299 -20.79 -11.32 28.12
CA GLU A 299 -19.77 -10.80 27.19
C GLU A 299 -19.09 -11.93 26.42
N ILE A 300 -18.79 -13.07 27.07
CA ILE A 300 -18.24 -14.26 26.38
C ILE A 300 -19.23 -14.77 25.33
N GLU A 301 -20.51 -14.89 25.68
CA GLU A 301 -21.56 -15.35 24.77
C GLU A 301 -21.72 -14.39 23.58
N ASP A 302 -21.72 -13.08 23.84
CA ASP A 302 -21.84 -12.07 22.78
C ASP A 302 -20.65 -12.13 21.81
N ILE A 303 -19.43 -12.26 22.32
CA ILE A 303 -18.25 -12.42 21.46
C ILE A 303 -18.34 -13.72 20.65
N ALA A 304 -18.63 -14.84 21.30
CA ALA A 304 -18.70 -16.15 20.64
C ALA A 304 -19.79 -16.22 19.55
N SER A 305 -20.86 -15.45 19.70
CA SER A 305 -21.99 -15.44 18.75
C SER A 305 -21.75 -14.58 17.51
N HIS A 306 -20.81 -13.62 17.56
CA HIS A 306 -20.67 -12.58 16.52
C HIS A 306 -19.31 -12.55 15.81
N TYR A 307 -18.30 -13.26 16.31
CA TYR A 307 -16.95 -13.21 15.76
C TYR A 307 -16.39 -14.61 15.51
N GLN A 308 -15.66 -14.79 14.41
CA GLN A 308 -14.99 -16.05 14.08
C GLN A 308 -13.56 -16.11 14.60
N ILE A 309 -12.95 -14.94 14.80
CA ILE A 309 -11.56 -14.82 15.28
C ILE A 309 -11.49 -13.78 16.41
N VAL A 310 -10.80 -14.12 17.49
CA VAL A 310 -10.51 -13.23 18.61
C VAL A 310 -9.01 -13.14 18.85
N LEU A 311 -8.44 -11.96 18.61
CA LEU A 311 -7.11 -11.59 19.05
C LEU A 311 -7.17 -11.16 20.52
N LEU A 312 -6.51 -11.95 21.36
CA LEU A 312 -6.34 -11.65 22.77
C LEU A 312 -5.16 -10.67 22.88
N GLU A 313 -5.47 -9.39 23.04
CA GLU A 313 -4.52 -8.27 22.92
C GLU A 313 -3.58 -8.17 24.15
N LYS A 314 -2.55 -7.31 24.13
CA LYS A 314 -1.67 -7.11 25.30
C LYS A 314 -2.46 -6.66 26.54
N SER A 315 -1.90 -6.93 27.73
CA SER A 315 -2.54 -6.59 29.02
C SER A 315 -3.93 -7.23 29.23
N ASN A 316 -4.17 -8.40 28.64
CA ASN A 316 -5.41 -9.16 28.76
C ASN A 316 -5.30 -10.24 29.85
N ASN A 317 -4.93 -9.83 31.07
CA ASN A 317 -4.66 -10.77 32.17
C ASN A 317 -5.93 -11.30 32.87
N GLN A 318 -7.13 -10.76 32.61
CA GLN A 318 -8.40 -11.34 33.07
C GLN A 318 -8.44 -11.67 34.58
N GLY A 319 -7.82 -10.83 35.41
CA GLY A 319 -7.69 -11.03 36.87
C GLY A 319 -6.56 -11.95 37.33
N PHE A 320 -5.79 -12.56 36.42
CA PHE A 320 -4.60 -13.35 36.73
C PHE A 320 -3.34 -12.49 36.90
N THR A 321 -2.30 -13.08 37.48
CA THR A 321 -0.99 -12.43 37.63
C THR A 321 -0.29 -12.23 36.30
N TYR A 322 -0.29 -13.27 35.44
CA TYR A 322 0.36 -13.23 34.13
C TYR A 322 -0.69 -13.09 33.03
N VAL A 323 -0.33 -12.32 32.00
CA VAL A 323 -1.15 -12.10 30.80
C VAL A 323 -1.42 -13.43 30.09
N ASP A 324 -0.43 -14.32 29.99
CA ASP A 324 -0.53 -15.63 29.37
C ASP A 324 -1.67 -16.47 29.97
N ASP A 325 -1.74 -16.52 31.31
CA ASP A 325 -2.76 -17.28 32.05
C ASP A 325 -4.16 -16.69 31.80
N GLY A 326 -4.26 -15.36 31.74
CA GLY A 326 -5.50 -14.66 31.41
C GLY A 326 -6.00 -14.93 30.00
N MET A 327 -5.09 -14.92 29.02
CA MET A 327 -5.40 -15.25 27.62
C MET A 327 -5.89 -16.70 27.49
N VAL A 328 -5.21 -17.66 28.11
CA VAL A 328 -5.63 -19.08 28.09
C VAL A 328 -7.01 -19.26 28.73
N SER A 329 -7.25 -18.60 29.87
CA SER A 329 -8.56 -18.63 30.54
C SER A 329 -9.68 -18.08 29.65
N PHE A 330 -9.44 -16.94 29.00
CA PHE A 330 -10.40 -16.33 28.09
C PHE A 330 -10.65 -17.19 26.85
N ALA A 331 -9.60 -17.67 26.19
CA ALA A 331 -9.70 -18.57 25.05
C ALA A 331 -10.50 -19.84 25.38
N THR A 332 -10.28 -20.40 26.57
CA THR A 332 -11.02 -21.58 27.06
C THR A 332 -12.52 -21.30 27.12
N ARG A 333 -12.92 -20.18 27.75
CA ARG A 333 -14.33 -19.81 27.89
C ARG A 333 -15.00 -19.52 26.55
N LEU A 334 -14.27 -18.93 25.59
CA LEU A 334 -14.77 -18.73 24.23
C LEU A 334 -15.01 -20.07 23.53
N LYS A 335 -14.04 -21.00 23.57
CA LYS A 335 -14.16 -22.32 22.93
C LYS A 335 -15.19 -23.23 23.59
N GLU A 336 -15.51 -23.03 24.87
CA GLU A 336 -16.64 -23.70 25.53
C GLU A 336 -17.99 -23.29 24.94
N LYS A 337 -18.10 -22.06 24.40
CA LYS A 337 -19.30 -21.55 23.73
C LYS A 337 -19.31 -21.87 22.24
N GLU A 338 -18.20 -21.62 21.57
CA GLU A 338 -18.04 -21.83 20.13
C GLU A 338 -16.70 -22.54 19.86
N PRO A 339 -16.67 -23.89 19.76
CA PRO A 339 -15.43 -24.63 19.57
C PRO A 339 -14.65 -24.29 18.30
N SER A 340 -15.31 -23.75 17.27
CA SER A 340 -14.68 -23.36 16.00
C SER A 340 -14.05 -21.97 16.01
N ILE A 341 -14.27 -21.17 17.08
CA ILE A 341 -13.68 -19.84 17.19
C ILE A 341 -12.16 -19.93 17.21
N THR A 342 -11.52 -19.11 16.38
CA THR A 342 -10.06 -19.00 16.34
C THR A 342 -9.61 -17.99 17.38
N THR A 343 -8.64 -18.33 18.24
CA THR A 343 -8.06 -17.39 19.20
C THR A 343 -6.56 -17.20 18.96
N LEU A 344 -6.12 -15.94 19.04
CA LEU A 344 -4.73 -15.57 18.77
C LEU A 344 -4.06 -14.94 20.00
N PHE A 345 -2.84 -15.39 20.29
CA PHE A 345 -1.97 -14.86 21.33
C PHE A 345 -1.20 -13.63 20.81
N TYR A 346 -1.39 -12.46 21.42
CA TYR A 346 -0.64 -11.26 21.05
C TYR A 346 0.83 -11.32 21.48
N TRP A 347 1.73 -10.96 20.58
CA TRP A 347 3.16 -10.80 20.85
C TRP A 347 3.72 -9.62 20.05
N ASN A 348 4.49 -8.73 20.67
CA ASN A 348 5.02 -7.55 19.96
C ASN A 348 6.46 -7.80 19.53
N SER A 349 6.81 -7.45 18.29
CA SER A 349 8.14 -7.69 17.74
C SER A 349 9.19 -6.62 18.03
N GLU A 350 8.82 -5.49 18.65
CA GLU A 350 9.75 -4.37 18.91
C GLU A 350 9.71 -3.86 20.35
N ILE A 351 8.55 -3.92 21.01
CA ILE A 351 8.30 -3.37 22.34
C ILE A 351 8.14 -4.51 23.33
N ASN A 352 8.91 -4.47 24.41
CA ASN A 352 8.73 -5.35 25.56
C ASN A 352 7.61 -4.85 26.47
N TYR A 353 6.38 -5.28 26.21
CA TYR A 353 5.27 -5.04 27.12
C TYR A 353 5.36 -5.97 28.34
N ASP A 354 5.12 -5.41 29.52
CA ASP A 354 5.13 -6.14 30.79
C ASP A 354 3.90 -7.05 30.98
N GLY A 355 4.00 -7.95 31.96
CA GLY A 355 2.90 -8.77 32.47
C GLY A 355 2.87 -10.19 31.93
N TYR A 356 3.67 -10.53 30.93
CA TYR A 356 3.88 -11.90 30.49
C TYR A 356 4.82 -12.64 31.45
N ARG A 357 4.64 -13.95 31.56
CA ARG A 357 5.56 -14.80 32.34
C ARG A 357 6.99 -14.74 31.81
N ALA A 358 7.15 -14.58 30.50
CA ALA A 358 8.46 -14.44 29.88
C ALA A 358 9.26 -13.22 30.40
N ASN A 359 8.58 -12.14 30.81
CA ASN A 359 9.25 -10.92 31.28
C ASN A 359 10.08 -11.15 32.55
N GLU A 360 9.82 -12.21 33.34
CA GLU A 360 10.62 -12.53 34.53
C GLU A 360 12.10 -12.79 34.23
N ASN A 361 12.40 -13.18 32.99
CA ASN A 361 13.75 -13.50 32.54
C ASN A 361 14.32 -12.45 31.58
N TYR A 362 13.62 -11.33 31.35
CA TYR A 362 14.10 -10.27 30.48
C TYR A 362 15.28 -9.53 31.12
N ILE A 363 16.34 -9.24 30.34
CA ILE A 363 17.56 -8.59 30.82
C ILE A 363 17.70 -7.21 30.15
N PRO A 364 17.19 -6.11 30.74
CA PRO A 364 17.06 -4.85 30.03
C PRO A 364 18.35 -4.25 29.48
N ASN A 365 19.42 -4.20 30.28
CA ASN A 365 20.68 -3.58 29.84
C ASN A 365 21.45 -4.41 28.81
N GLU A 366 21.07 -5.68 28.61
CA GLU A 366 21.73 -6.57 27.66
C GLU A 366 20.89 -6.75 26.39
N TRP A 367 19.55 -6.74 26.52
CA TRP A 367 18.63 -7.12 25.45
C TRP A 367 17.85 -5.95 24.83
N SER A 368 18.12 -4.71 25.29
CA SER A 368 17.50 -3.51 24.72
C SER A 368 18.45 -2.73 23.82
N ASP A 369 17.88 -1.94 22.90
CA ASP A 369 18.65 -0.89 22.24
C ASP A 369 19.12 0.12 23.29
N LEU A 370 20.33 0.63 23.12
CA LEU A 370 20.93 1.60 24.04
C LEU A 370 21.17 2.93 23.32
N ASP A 371 21.03 4.03 24.06
CA ASP A 371 21.45 5.35 23.61
C ASP A 371 22.98 5.49 23.62
N ASP A 372 23.48 6.65 23.19
CA ASP A 372 24.92 6.96 23.16
C ASP A 372 25.59 6.93 24.55
N ASN A 373 24.81 6.96 25.64
CA ASN A 373 25.30 6.87 27.02
C ASN A 373 25.23 5.44 27.58
N GLY A 374 24.78 4.46 26.79
CA GLY A 374 24.59 3.08 27.22
C GLY A 374 23.33 2.86 28.07
N ILE A 375 22.34 3.74 27.97
CA ILE A 375 21.05 3.66 28.68
C ILE A 375 20.01 3.04 27.74
N PRO A 376 19.17 2.08 28.21
CA PRO A 376 18.12 1.52 27.38
C PRO A 376 17.17 2.57 26.81
N ILE A 377 16.92 2.48 25.51
CA ILE A 377 15.91 3.27 24.81
C ILE A 377 14.53 2.76 25.22
N LEU A 378 13.67 3.69 25.66
CA LEU A 378 12.32 3.37 26.12
C LEU A 378 11.27 3.90 25.16
N PHE A 379 10.29 3.06 24.84
CA PHE A 379 9.06 3.47 24.22
C PHE A 379 8.10 4.06 25.26
N LYS A 380 7.65 5.31 25.00
CA LYS A 380 6.78 6.09 25.91
C LYS A 380 7.34 6.21 27.34
N ASP A 381 8.67 6.29 27.45
CA ASP A 381 9.39 6.38 28.73
C ASP A 381 9.07 5.23 29.72
N LEU A 382 8.56 4.10 29.23
CA LEU A 382 8.02 3.04 30.07
C LEU A 382 8.47 1.64 29.65
N TYR A 383 8.46 1.33 28.35
CA TYR A 383 8.71 -0.03 27.86
C TYR A 383 10.05 -0.13 27.14
N PHE A 384 10.80 -1.20 27.38
CA PHE A 384 12.05 -1.44 26.66
C PHE A 384 11.80 -1.76 25.17
N THR A 385 12.74 -1.38 24.30
CA THR A 385 12.79 -1.86 22.91
C THR A 385 13.75 -3.03 22.80
N TYR A 386 13.64 -3.86 21.75
CA TYR A 386 14.49 -5.03 21.57
C TYR A 386 15.73 -4.76 20.72
N ASN A 387 16.89 -5.21 21.19
CA ASN A 387 18.10 -5.30 20.37
C ASN A 387 18.20 -6.67 19.70
N TYR A 388 17.87 -6.72 18.40
CA TYR A 388 17.87 -7.96 17.63
C TYR A 388 19.27 -8.52 17.35
N GLU A 389 20.35 -7.81 17.62
CA GLU A 389 21.71 -8.33 17.43
C GLU A 389 22.06 -9.39 18.48
N VAL A 390 21.34 -9.41 19.60
CA VAL A 390 21.57 -10.33 20.71
C VAL A 390 20.83 -11.65 20.47
N GLU A 391 21.57 -12.72 20.19
CA GLU A 391 21.01 -14.06 19.93
C GLU A 391 20.15 -14.58 21.09
N ALA A 392 20.62 -14.42 22.32
CA ALA A 392 19.87 -14.82 23.51
C ALA A 392 18.52 -14.10 23.68
N LEU A 393 18.42 -12.85 23.20
CA LEU A 393 17.16 -12.11 23.15
C LEU A 393 16.22 -12.75 22.12
N ARG A 394 16.71 -13.03 20.90
CA ARG A 394 15.89 -13.66 19.86
C ARG A 394 15.35 -15.01 20.33
N ASP A 395 16.19 -15.83 20.94
CA ASP A 395 15.78 -17.13 21.52
C ASP A 395 14.69 -16.96 22.59
N TRP A 396 14.87 -16.01 23.51
CA TRP A 396 13.87 -15.70 24.53
C TRP A 396 12.54 -15.23 23.90
N TRP A 397 12.62 -14.36 22.88
CA TRP A 397 11.46 -13.79 22.22
C TRP A 397 10.64 -14.86 21.47
N ILE A 398 11.31 -15.84 20.85
CA ILE A 398 10.67 -16.96 20.15
C ILE A 398 10.05 -17.94 21.15
N GLN A 399 10.71 -18.21 22.29
CA GLN A 399 10.27 -19.23 23.23
C GLN A 399 8.90 -18.92 23.87
N ALA A 400 8.57 -17.65 24.09
CA ALA A 400 7.30 -17.24 24.69
C ALA A 400 6.07 -17.69 23.87
N PRO A 401 5.90 -17.28 22.59
CA PRO A 401 4.79 -17.74 21.76
C PRO A 401 4.83 -19.24 21.50
N VAL A 402 6.01 -19.85 21.32
CA VAL A 402 6.11 -21.33 21.18
C VAL A 402 5.57 -22.05 22.41
N THR A 403 5.82 -21.53 23.61
CA THR A 403 5.27 -22.08 24.85
C THR A 403 3.77 -21.89 24.92
N ALA A 404 3.25 -20.71 24.53
CA ALA A 404 1.81 -20.45 24.46
C ALA A 404 1.10 -21.41 23.49
N MET A 405 1.74 -21.79 22.37
CA MET A 405 1.15 -22.74 21.40
C MET A 405 1.02 -24.17 21.92
N SER A 406 1.54 -24.47 23.12
CA SER A 406 1.29 -25.75 23.81
C SER A 406 -0.13 -25.88 24.36
N TYR A 407 -0.87 -24.78 24.48
CA TYR A 407 -2.27 -24.78 24.88
C TYR A 407 -3.18 -25.00 23.66
N ASP A 408 -3.98 -26.07 23.67
CA ASP A 408 -4.90 -26.41 22.57
C ASP A 408 -5.92 -25.32 22.27
N VAL A 409 -6.23 -24.47 23.26
CA VAL A 409 -7.20 -23.38 23.13
C VAL A 409 -6.67 -22.17 22.36
N LEU A 410 -5.35 -22.05 22.13
CA LEU A 410 -4.74 -20.98 21.34
C LEU A 410 -4.40 -21.48 19.95
N ASP A 411 -4.96 -20.90 18.90
CA ASP A 411 -4.84 -21.41 17.53
C ASP A 411 -3.66 -20.80 16.76
N GLY A 412 -3.10 -19.70 17.25
CA GLY A 412 -1.95 -19.06 16.63
C GLY A 412 -1.39 -17.89 17.43
N VAL A 413 -0.33 -17.31 16.88
CA VAL A 413 0.30 -16.08 17.39
C VAL A 413 0.00 -14.93 16.45
N PHE A 414 -0.30 -13.78 17.04
CA PHE A 414 -0.36 -12.50 16.37
C PHE A 414 0.90 -11.69 16.69
N VAL A 415 1.69 -11.37 15.67
CA VAL A 415 2.92 -10.59 15.81
C VAL A 415 2.64 -9.13 15.45
N ASP A 416 2.65 -8.26 16.44
CA ASP A 416 2.43 -6.83 16.26
C ASP A 416 3.73 -6.07 15.91
N LYS A 417 3.54 -4.88 15.35
CA LYS A 417 4.58 -3.91 15.00
C LYS A 417 5.65 -4.51 14.09
N VAL A 418 5.23 -5.23 13.04
CA VAL A 418 6.15 -5.80 12.05
C VAL A 418 6.67 -4.70 11.12
N VAL A 419 7.61 -3.88 11.63
CA VAL A 419 7.98 -2.60 11.01
C VAL A 419 9.42 -2.53 10.51
N ASN A 420 10.34 -3.29 11.12
CA ASN A 420 11.78 -3.25 10.79
C ASN A 420 12.18 -4.19 9.64
N GLY A 421 11.20 -4.64 8.85
CA GLY A 421 11.38 -5.50 7.67
C GLY A 421 11.06 -4.82 6.34
N ALA A 422 10.86 -3.49 6.32
CA ALA A 422 10.47 -2.74 5.13
C ALA A 422 11.63 -2.51 4.15
N PHE A 423 12.22 -3.59 3.64
CA PHE A 423 13.32 -3.58 2.68
C PHE A 423 12.84 -3.84 1.26
N LYS A 424 13.62 -3.41 0.26
CA LYS A 424 13.39 -3.77 -1.15
C LYS A 424 13.48 -5.28 -1.37
N ASP A 425 14.37 -5.96 -0.64
CA ASP A 425 14.46 -7.41 -0.60
C ASP A 425 14.66 -7.88 0.85
N VAL A 426 13.68 -8.62 1.37
CA VAL A 426 13.70 -9.14 2.76
C VAL A 426 14.43 -10.47 2.87
N PHE A 427 14.56 -11.21 1.77
CA PHE A 427 15.28 -12.48 1.70
C PHE A 427 16.30 -12.48 0.54
N PRO A 428 17.31 -11.60 0.56
CA PRO A 428 18.34 -11.57 -0.49
C PRO A 428 19.04 -12.92 -0.61
N ASN A 429 19.00 -13.52 -1.81
CA ASN A 429 19.52 -14.87 -2.08
C ASN A 429 18.88 -15.99 -1.23
N GLY A 430 17.65 -15.79 -0.73
CA GLY A 430 16.94 -16.75 0.09
C GLY A 430 17.34 -16.77 1.57
N GLU A 431 18.07 -15.75 2.04
CA GLU A 431 18.49 -15.61 3.44
C GLU A 431 17.91 -14.33 4.06
N PRO A 432 17.54 -14.31 5.36
CA PRO A 432 17.04 -13.11 6.02
C PRO A 432 17.97 -11.90 5.87
N ALA A 433 17.40 -10.76 5.47
CA ALA A 433 18.16 -9.52 5.26
C ALA A 433 18.87 -8.99 6.53
N ASN A 434 18.36 -9.30 7.72
CA ASN A 434 18.95 -8.93 9.00
C ASN A 434 18.48 -9.86 10.14
N ASN A 435 18.97 -9.61 11.36
CA ASN A 435 18.62 -10.41 12.54
C ASN A 435 17.16 -10.26 13.00
N TYR A 436 16.49 -9.16 12.64
CA TYR A 436 15.05 -8.98 12.88
C TYR A 436 14.21 -9.91 12.00
N VAL A 437 14.48 -9.94 10.69
CA VAL A 437 13.82 -10.86 9.75
C VAL A 437 14.13 -12.31 10.13
N ARG A 438 15.37 -12.61 10.54
CA ARG A 438 15.76 -13.94 11.05
C ARG A 438 14.93 -14.35 12.26
N MET A 439 14.74 -13.45 13.23
CA MET A 439 13.88 -13.71 14.40
C MET A 439 12.43 -14.07 14.00
N LEU A 440 11.87 -13.38 13.00
CA LEU A 440 10.52 -13.66 12.50
C LEU A 440 10.45 -15.01 11.77
N GLU A 441 11.44 -15.31 10.92
CA GLU A 441 11.56 -16.60 10.24
C GLU A 441 11.72 -17.76 11.22
N ASP A 442 12.59 -17.61 12.22
CA ASP A 442 12.83 -18.62 13.25
C ASP A 442 11.56 -18.87 14.08
N LEU A 443 10.80 -17.82 14.43
CA LEU A 443 9.48 -17.98 15.04
C LEU A 443 8.55 -18.76 14.11
N TYR A 444 8.42 -18.33 12.85
CA TYR A 444 7.54 -18.99 11.89
C TYR A 444 7.84 -20.48 11.80
N ASN A 445 9.11 -20.87 11.76
CA ASN A 445 9.56 -22.25 11.69
C ASN A 445 9.40 -23.02 13.01
N ALA A 446 9.49 -22.35 14.17
CA ALA A 446 9.35 -22.98 15.48
C ALA A 446 7.89 -23.20 15.91
N ILE A 447 6.94 -22.44 15.36
CA ILE A 447 5.52 -22.61 15.64
C ILE A 447 5.04 -24.00 15.19
N PRO A 448 4.36 -24.79 16.05
CA PRO A 448 3.94 -26.15 15.72
C PRO A 448 3.02 -26.23 14.49
N GLU A 449 3.08 -27.37 13.79
CA GLU A 449 2.12 -27.68 12.72
C GLU A 449 0.68 -27.59 13.26
N GLY A 450 -0.21 -27.00 12.47
CA GLY A 450 -1.60 -26.75 12.88
C GLY A 450 -1.81 -25.44 13.65
N LYS A 451 -0.76 -24.65 13.91
CA LYS A 451 -0.88 -23.28 14.46
C LYS A 451 -0.54 -22.25 13.39
N LYS A 452 -1.07 -21.04 13.53
CA LYS A 452 -0.88 -19.95 12.57
C LYS A 452 -0.03 -18.80 13.10
N VAL A 453 0.66 -18.11 12.20
CA VAL A 453 1.35 -16.84 12.47
C VAL A 453 0.69 -15.73 11.65
N ILE A 454 0.02 -14.81 12.33
CA ILE A 454 -0.59 -13.63 11.73
C ILE A 454 0.27 -12.42 12.09
N GLY A 455 0.64 -11.59 11.12
CA GLY A 455 1.48 -10.42 11.39
C GLY A 455 0.78 -9.10 11.11
N ASN A 456 1.15 -8.04 11.83
CA ASN A 456 0.82 -6.67 11.47
C ASN A 456 1.77 -6.19 10.33
N ILE A 457 1.61 -6.74 9.12
CA ILE A 457 2.62 -6.70 8.05
C ILE A 457 2.29 -5.71 6.94
N ILE A 458 1.18 -5.92 6.22
CA ILE A 458 0.89 -5.19 4.99
C ILE A 458 0.61 -3.71 5.29
N ARG A 459 1.31 -2.82 4.57
CA ARG A 459 1.31 -1.37 4.79
C ARG A 459 1.60 -0.63 3.50
N THR A 460 0.64 0.16 3.01
CA THR A 460 0.74 0.85 1.71
C THR A 460 1.86 1.86 1.66
N GLU A 461 2.16 2.51 2.79
CA GLU A 461 3.18 3.54 2.91
C GLU A 461 4.62 3.00 2.97
N ARG A 462 4.79 1.68 2.84
CA ARG A 462 6.10 1.01 2.92
C ARG A 462 6.53 0.44 1.58
N THR A 463 7.84 0.27 1.41
CA THR A 463 8.44 -0.39 0.25
C THR A 463 7.78 -1.75 0.01
N ASN A 464 7.36 -2.00 -1.24
CA ASN A 464 6.62 -3.19 -1.66
C ASN A 464 5.40 -3.55 -0.79
N SER A 465 4.81 -2.54 -0.13
CA SER A 465 3.80 -2.71 0.91
C SER A 465 4.08 -3.79 1.96
N ASN A 466 5.36 -4.06 2.25
CA ASN A 466 5.82 -5.18 3.08
C ASN A 466 5.42 -6.59 2.58
N ARG A 467 4.96 -6.76 1.33
CA ARG A 467 4.48 -8.05 0.78
C ARG A 467 5.51 -9.17 0.91
N GLY A 468 6.80 -8.88 0.82
CA GLY A 468 7.87 -9.87 0.97
C GLY A 468 7.91 -10.56 2.35
N LEU A 469 7.52 -9.88 3.43
CA LEU A 469 7.48 -10.48 4.77
C LEU A 469 6.40 -11.55 4.93
N MET A 470 5.49 -11.65 3.96
CA MET A 470 4.45 -12.68 3.94
C MET A 470 5.01 -14.09 3.65
N GLU A 471 6.31 -14.22 3.35
CA GLU A 471 7.03 -15.51 3.34
C GLU A 471 7.04 -16.17 4.72
N VAL A 472 7.00 -15.38 5.79
CA VAL A 472 7.09 -15.83 7.19
C VAL A 472 5.81 -15.55 7.99
N ALA A 473 4.66 -15.47 7.30
CA ALA A 473 3.34 -15.31 7.92
C ALA A 473 2.25 -16.01 7.11
N ASP A 474 1.22 -16.50 7.79
CA ASP A 474 0.05 -17.17 7.20
C ASP A 474 -1.09 -16.19 6.90
N GLY A 475 -0.99 -14.96 7.40
CA GLY A 475 -1.95 -13.90 7.16
C GLY A 475 -1.48 -12.57 7.70
N SER A 476 -2.18 -11.50 7.31
CA SER A 476 -1.87 -10.15 7.76
C SER A 476 -3.06 -9.50 8.43
N TYR A 477 -2.78 -8.78 9.50
CA TYR A 477 -3.61 -7.69 9.98
C TYR A 477 -3.25 -6.42 9.23
N LEU A 478 -4.24 -5.60 8.92
CA LEU A 478 -4.05 -4.28 8.32
C LEU A 478 -4.77 -3.23 9.15
N GLU A 479 -4.00 -2.37 9.80
CA GLU A 479 -4.43 -1.02 10.19
C GLU A 479 -3.80 0.03 9.26
N ARG A 480 -4.23 1.30 9.34
CA ARG A 480 -3.68 2.39 8.49
C ARG A 480 -3.80 2.11 6.99
N TRP A 481 -4.82 1.37 6.60
CA TRP A 481 -5.06 0.93 5.23
C TRP A 481 -5.32 2.09 4.25
N SER A 482 -5.75 3.25 4.74
CA SER A 482 -5.92 4.47 3.94
C SER A 482 -4.74 5.45 4.09
N PHE A 483 -3.68 5.11 4.84
CA PHE A 483 -2.62 6.05 5.15
C PHE A 483 -1.71 6.31 3.94
N PRO A 484 -1.62 7.57 3.44
CA PRO A 484 -0.89 7.88 2.21
C PRO A 484 0.64 7.91 2.33
N GLY A 485 1.18 8.02 3.55
CA GLY A 485 2.59 8.35 3.72
C GLY A 485 2.91 9.71 3.09
N THR A 486 4.06 9.81 2.40
CA THR A 486 4.51 11.04 1.74
C THR A 486 4.38 11.01 0.21
N ALA A 487 4.04 9.86 -0.37
CA ALA A 487 4.18 9.61 -1.81
C ALA A 487 2.85 9.34 -2.53
N LEU A 488 1.74 9.23 -1.79
CA LEU A 488 0.43 8.89 -2.32
C LEU A 488 -0.62 9.89 -1.82
N ASN A 489 -1.78 9.92 -2.46
CA ASN A 489 -3.00 10.40 -1.83
C ASN A 489 -3.77 9.26 -1.13
N GLU A 490 -4.78 9.61 -0.33
CA GLU A 490 -5.54 8.62 0.45
C GLU A 490 -6.36 7.62 -0.41
N ALA A 491 -6.86 8.06 -1.57
CA ALA A 491 -7.59 7.18 -2.49
C ALA A 491 -6.65 6.15 -3.14
N GLU A 492 -5.45 6.58 -3.54
CA GLU A 492 -4.38 5.68 -4.03
C GLU A 492 -3.96 4.68 -2.95
N ALA A 493 -3.69 5.15 -1.73
CA ALA A 493 -3.34 4.27 -0.62
C ALA A 493 -4.44 3.24 -0.36
N THR A 494 -5.70 3.66 -0.30
CA THR A 494 -6.82 2.75 -0.12
C THR A 494 -6.94 1.73 -1.26
N ALA A 495 -6.75 2.15 -2.51
CA ALA A 495 -6.78 1.26 -3.67
C ALA A 495 -5.64 0.21 -3.63
N ILE A 496 -4.43 0.61 -3.27
CA ILE A 496 -3.29 -0.31 -3.07
C ILE A 496 -3.59 -1.30 -1.94
N SER A 497 -4.17 -0.84 -0.83
CA SER A 497 -4.60 -1.72 0.28
C SER A 497 -5.61 -2.76 -0.18
N ILE A 498 -6.64 -2.35 -0.94
CA ILE A 498 -7.63 -3.27 -1.53
C ILE A 498 -6.93 -4.33 -2.36
N GLN A 499 -6.02 -3.91 -3.24
CA GLN A 499 -5.28 -4.81 -4.12
C GLN A 499 -4.38 -5.78 -3.35
N ALA A 500 -3.57 -5.29 -2.40
CA ALA A 500 -2.68 -6.11 -1.58
C ALA A 500 -3.43 -7.14 -0.73
N MET A 501 -4.59 -6.78 -0.17
CA MET A 501 -5.43 -7.72 0.56
C MET A 501 -6.01 -8.79 -0.35
N ARG A 502 -6.53 -8.42 -1.52
CA ARG A 502 -7.06 -9.40 -2.50
C ARG A 502 -5.96 -10.31 -3.04
N GLU A 503 -4.76 -9.78 -3.27
CA GLU A 503 -3.60 -10.58 -3.66
C GLU A 503 -3.26 -11.61 -2.59
N ALA A 504 -3.17 -11.18 -1.32
CA ALA A 504 -2.94 -12.08 -0.17
C ALA A 504 -3.93 -13.24 -0.13
N LEU A 505 -5.23 -12.93 -0.24
CA LEU A 505 -6.31 -13.92 -0.23
C LEU A 505 -6.18 -14.91 -1.40
N SER A 506 -5.86 -14.41 -2.61
CA SER A 506 -5.61 -15.24 -3.79
C SER A 506 -4.42 -16.19 -3.63
N LYS A 507 -3.47 -15.83 -2.76
CA LYS A 507 -2.28 -16.60 -2.42
C LYS A 507 -2.50 -17.55 -1.24
N GLY A 508 -3.74 -17.65 -0.73
CA GLY A 508 -4.13 -18.52 0.38
C GLY A 508 -3.75 -17.98 1.76
N LYS A 509 -3.46 -16.67 1.87
CA LYS A 509 -3.22 -15.99 3.15
C LYS A 509 -4.53 -15.48 3.75
N GLU A 510 -4.60 -15.38 5.08
CA GLU A 510 -5.72 -14.74 5.76
C GLU A 510 -5.54 -13.21 5.84
N ILE A 511 -6.66 -12.47 5.82
CA ILE A 511 -6.67 -11.01 6.00
C ILE A 511 -7.56 -10.63 7.16
N HIS A 512 -6.99 -9.94 8.14
CA HIS A 512 -7.67 -9.39 9.30
C HIS A 512 -7.74 -7.88 9.12
N PHE A 513 -8.81 -7.41 8.49
CA PHE A 513 -8.96 -6.00 8.14
C PHE A 513 -9.44 -5.21 9.35
N GLN A 514 -8.58 -4.34 9.88
CA GLN A 514 -8.89 -3.50 11.04
C GLN A 514 -9.36 -2.13 10.59
N THR A 515 -10.57 -1.77 10.98
CA THR A 515 -11.15 -0.46 10.70
C THR A 515 -11.74 0.17 11.95
N SER A 516 -12.03 1.47 11.87
CA SER A 516 -12.61 2.26 12.95
C SER A 516 -13.65 3.25 12.43
N PRO A 517 -14.55 3.74 13.31
CA PRO A 517 -15.43 4.86 12.98
C PRO A 517 -14.70 6.14 12.56
N HIS A 518 -13.41 6.28 12.86
CA HIS A 518 -12.62 7.46 12.52
C HIS A 518 -12.05 7.41 11.09
N ASP A 519 -12.12 6.26 10.41
CA ASP A 519 -11.51 6.07 9.08
C ASP A 519 -12.30 6.80 7.96
N THR A 520 -13.54 7.19 8.22
CA THR A 520 -14.39 7.92 7.26
C THR A 520 -14.00 9.39 7.11
N GLY A 521 -13.29 9.96 8.10
CA GLY A 521 -13.15 11.41 8.21
C GLY A 521 -14.49 12.08 8.54
N GLY A 522 -14.50 13.09 9.40
CA GLY A 522 -15.74 13.77 9.77
C GLY A 522 -15.70 14.41 11.14
N ASP A 523 -16.89 14.56 11.73
CA ASP A 523 -17.10 15.15 13.05
C ASP A 523 -16.32 14.40 14.13
N ALA A 524 -15.94 15.14 15.18
CA ALA A 524 -15.30 14.56 16.35
C ALA A 524 -16.21 13.52 17.00
N GLU A 525 -15.64 12.39 17.39
CA GLU A 525 -16.37 11.38 18.15
C GLU A 525 -16.92 11.99 19.46
N PRO A 526 -18.18 11.71 19.82
CA PRO A 526 -18.74 12.14 21.10
C PRO A 526 -18.01 11.53 22.31
N ASP A 527 -17.96 12.28 23.43
CA ASP A 527 -17.32 11.81 24.65
C ASP A 527 -18.12 10.74 25.40
N ASP A 528 -19.46 10.73 25.26
CA ASP A 528 -20.35 9.80 25.96
C ASP A 528 -20.60 8.51 25.17
N PHE A 529 -20.81 7.41 25.90
CA PHE A 529 -20.95 6.08 25.31
C PHE A 529 -22.12 5.96 24.30
N GLU A 530 -23.27 6.58 24.57
CA GLU A 530 -24.43 6.51 23.66
C GLU A 530 -24.13 7.26 22.36
N GLY A 531 -23.49 8.43 22.47
CA GLY A 531 -22.96 9.18 21.34
C GLY A 531 -21.94 8.38 20.51
N LYS A 532 -21.00 7.68 21.15
CA LYS A 532 -20.03 6.80 20.47
C LYS A 532 -20.71 5.65 19.71
N VAL A 533 -21.72 5.03 20.32
CA VAL A 533 -22.52 3.97 19.67
C VAL A 533 -23.23 4.50 18.42
N GLN A 534 -23.83 5.69 18.49
CA GLN A 534 -24.49 6.29 17.34
C GLN A 534 -23.48 6.71 16.26
N TYR A 535 -22.36 7.32 16.66
CA TYR A 535 -21.26 7.69 15.77
C TYR A 535 -20.73 6.49 14.98
N ALA A 536 -20.56 5.33 15.65
CA ALA A 536 -20.16 4.09 15.00
C ALA A 536 -21.20 3.60 13.98
N LYS A 537 -22.50 3.74 14.24
CA LYS A 537 -23.55 3.37 13.27
C LYS A 537 -23.53 4.27 12.05
N ASP A 538 -23.37 5.57 12.26
CA ASP A 538 -23.43 6.56 11.18
C ASP A 538 -22.22 6.48 10.23
N ASN A 539 -21.07 5.95 10.72
CA ASN A 539 -19.82 5.91 9.97
C ASN A 539 -19.41 4.50 9.48
N VAL A 540 -20.29 3.49 9.56
CA VAL A 540 -19.90 2.11 9.19
C VAL A 540 -19.87 1.86 7.68
N SER A 541 -20.67 2.60 6.91
CA SER A 541 -20.94 2.27 5.49
C SER A 541 -19.68 2.26 4.62
N TYR A 542 -18.79 3.24 4.78
CA TYR A 542 -17.58 3.35 3.96
C TYR A 542 -16.56 2.24 4.27
N PRO A 543 -16.11 2.01 5.52
CA PRO A 543 -15.21 0.91 5.83
C PRO A 543 -15.78 -0.46 5.49
N LEU A 544 -17.09 -0.66 5.71
CA LEU A 544 -17.76 -1.91 5.34
C LEU A 544 -17.80 -2.09 3.81
N ALA A 545 -18.06 -1.04 3.03
CA ALA A 545 -18.02 -1.13 1.58
C ALA A 545 -16.62 -1.47 1.07
N VAL A 546 -15.56 -0.85 1.61
CA VAL A 546 -14.16 -1.19 1.30
C VAL A 546 -13.88 -2.66 1.61
N PHE A 547 -14.29 -3.16 2.77
CA PHE A 547 -14.17 -4.59 3.11
C PHE A 547 -14.90 -5.48 2.10
N LEU A 548 -16.13 -5.13 1.73
CA LEU A 548 -16.91 -5.91 0.78
C LEU A 548 -16.38 -5.84 -0.67
N ILE A 549 -15.56 -4.85 -1.02
CA ILE A 549 -14.79 -4.92 -2.27
C ILE A 549 -13.71 -6.01 -2.17
N VAL A 550 -13.04 -6.10 -1.03
CA VAL A 550 -11.93 -7.04 -0.77
C VAL A 550 -12.38 -8.48 -0.53
N ALA A 551 -13.54 -8.67 0.11
CA ALA A 551 -13.86 -9.93 0.78
C ALA A 551 -13.77 -11.15 -0.15
N GLU A 552 -12.95 -12.12 0.24
CA GLU A 552 -12.89 -13.46 -0.31
C GLU A 552 -12.84 -14.44 0.89
N GLU A 553 -12.84 -15.75 0.64
CA GLU A 553 -12.62 -16.74 1.70
C GLU A 553 -11.30 -16.44 2.43
N GLY A 554 -11.36 -16.29 3.75
CA GLY A 554 -10.21 -15.94 4.60
C GLY A 554 -10.06 -14.44 4.92
N ALA A 555 -10.98 -13.59 4.45
CA ALA A 555 -11.05 -12.18 4.83
C ALA A 555 -12.01 -11.95 6.00
N PHE A 556 -11.56 -11.22 7.03
CA PHE A 556 -12.35 -10.93 8.22
C PHE A 556 -12.36 -9.43 8.52
N PHE A 557 -13.53 -8.92 8.88
CA PHE A 557 -13.77 -7.51 9.17
C PHE A 557 -13.79 -7.20 10.66
N SER A 558 -13.03 -6.18 11.08
CA SER A 558 -13.10 -5.59 12.42
C SER A 558 -13.44 -4.11 12.27
N TYR A 559 -14.38 -3.65 13.09
CA TYR A 559 -14.81 -2.25 13.17
C TYR A 559 -14.98 -1.91 14.64
N GLN A 560 -14.02 -1.20 15.22
CA GLN A 560 -14.00 -0.86 16.64
C GLN A 560 -13.29 0.48 16.86
N ALA A 561 -13.79 1.29 17.79
CA ALA A 561 -13.15 2.54 18.19
C ALA A 561 -11.92 2.30 19.09
N SER A 562 -11.93 1.20 19.85
CA SER A 562 -10.87 0.85 20.79
C SER A 562 -10.88 -0.65 21.08
N VAL A 563 -9.71 -1.21 21.36
CA VAL A 563 -9.57 -2.60 21.85
C VAL A 563 -9.88 -2.73 23.34
N ASN A 564 -10.08 -1.63 24.07
CA ASN A 564 -10.18 -1.62 25.52
C ASN A 564 -11.60 -1.96 26.01
N ALA A 565 -11.79 -3.19 26.50
CA ALA A 565 -13.07 -3.69 26.99
C ALA A 565 -13.35 -3.41 28.48
N LYS A 566 -12.53 -2.58 29.14
CA LYS A 566 -12.84 -2.17 30.52
C LYS A 566 -14.12 -1.34 30.56
N SER A 567 -15.06 -1.72 31.42
CA SER A 567 -16.29 -0.96 31.66
C SER A 567 -16.04 0.51 32.00
N SER A 568 -14.95 0.80 32.72
CA SER A 568 -14.53 2.15 33.09
C SER A 568 -13.99 3.00 31.93
N ALA A 569 -13.64 2.39 30.81
CA ALA A 569 -13.14 3.11 29.63
C ALA A 569 -14.28 3.73 28.81
N GLN A 570 -15.51 3.24 28.94
CA GLN A 570 -16.69 3.72 28.21
C GLN A 570 -16.47 3.77 26.68
N GLU A 571 -15.79 2.77 26.13
CA GLU A 571 -15.49 2.66 24.70
C GLU A 571 -16.47 1.73 23.97
N ALA A 572 -16.81 2.08 22.74
CA ALA A 572 -17.55 1.21 21.83
C ALA A 572 -16.60 0.19 21.17
N TRP A 573 -16.04 -0.71 21.98
CA TRP A 573 -15.07 -1.73 21.55
C TRP A 573 -15.73 -2.92 20.82
N ASN A 574 -16.94 -3.30 21.24
CA ASN A 574 -17.74 -4.35 20.62
C ASN A 574 -18.88 -3.73 19.82
N THR A 575 -18.89 -3.96 18.52
CA THR A 575 -19.87 -3.39 17.58
C THR A 575 -20.88 -4.41 17.06
N SER A 576 -21.14 -5.49 17.82
CA SER A 576 -22.23 -6.46 17.54
C SER A 576 -23.62 -5.82 17.43
N PHE A 577 -23.81 -4.62 17.99
CA PHE A 577 -25.05 -3.84 17.89
C PHE A 577 -25.33 -3.23 16.51
N ILE A 578 -24.40 -3.31 15.55
CA ILE A 578 -24.59 -2.80 14.20
C ILE A 578 -25.31 -3.86 13.35
N ASP A 579 -26.46 -3.48 12.80
CA ASP A 579 -27.38 -4.42 12.17
C ASP A 579 -26.83 -5.02 10.87
N GLU A 580 -26.08 -4.22 10.10
CA GLU A 580 -25.45 -4.59 8.82
C GLU A 580 -24.54 -5.81 8.95
N PHE A 581 -23.92 -6.01 10.12
CA PHE A 581 -23.08 -7.17 10.39
C PHE A 581 -23.86 -8.47 10.57
N SER A 582 -25.16 -8.37 10.82
CA SER A 582 -26.04 -9.53 11.00
C SER A 582 -26.92 -9.80 9.79
N TYR A 583 -27.00 -8.89 8.82
CA TYR A 583 -27.80 -9.09 7.61
C TYR A 583 -27.26 -10.24 6.76
N ARG A 584 -28.16 -10.89 6.02
CA ARG A 584 -27.77 -11.93 5.05
C ARG A 584 -26.88 -11.32 3.97
N LEU A 585 -25.65 -11.79 3.84
CA LEU A 585 -24.69 -11.33 2.82
C LEU A 585 -24.81 -12.15 1.53
N GLY A 586 -24.64 -13.47 1.65
CA GLY A 586 -24.55 -14.42 0.54
C GLY A 586 -23.23 -14.33 -0.22
N ALA A 587 -22.94 -15.30 -1.09
CA ALA A 587 -21.65 -15.34 -1.81
C ALA A 587 -21.49 -14.17 -2.79
N PRO A 588 -20.26 -13.72 -3.09
CA PRO A 588 -20.03 -12.75 -4.16
C PRO A 588 -20.44 -13.34 -5.51
N LEU A 589 -21.11 -12.55 -6.35
CA LEU A 589 -21.55 -12.95 -7.69
C LEU A 589 -20.43 -12.83 -8.76
N GLY A 590 -19.28 -12.27 -8.37
CA GLY A 590 -18.11 -12.11 -9.21
C GLY A 590 -17.00 -11.30 -8.51
N SER A 591 -15.90 -11.10 -9.23
CA SER A 591 -14.84 -10.15 -8.84
C SER A 591 -15.37 -8.72 -8.85
N PRO A 592 -14.82 -7.81 -8.03
CA PRO A 592 -15.16 -6.39 -8.09
C PRO A 592 -14.75 -5.79 -9.44
N THR A 593 -15.48 -4.77 -9.87
CA THR A 593 -15.12 -3.90 -10.98
C THR A 593 -14.64 -2.55 -10.45
N LYS A 594 -13.78 -1.86 -11.21
CA LYS A 594 -13.36 -0.49 -10.90
C LYS A 594 -13.43 0.42 -12.12
N ASP A 595 -13.74 1.68 -11.87
CA ASP A 595 -13.51 2.81 -12.78
C ASP A 595 -12.76 3.87 -11.99
N LYS A 596 -11.45 4.00 -12.26
CA LYS A 596 -10.53 4.81 -11.44
C LYS A 596 -10.59 4.41 -9.96
N PHE A 597 -11.06 5.33 -9.09
CA PHE A 597 -11.21 5.13 -7.65
C PHE A 597 -12.64 4.75 -7.23
N ILE A 598 -13.52 4.44 -8.18
CA ILE A 598 -14.87 3.96 -7.91
C ILE A 598 -14.89 2.44 -8.05
N TYR A 599 -15.30 1.74 -7.01
CA TYR A 599 -15.37 0.28 -6.96
C TYR A 599 -16.81 -0.20 -6.79
N GLN A 600 -17.11 -1.33 -7.43
CA GLN A 600 -18.41 -1.98 -7.33
C GLN A 600 -18.25 -3.49 -7.15
N ARG A 601 -19.15 -4.10 -6.38
CA ARG A 601 -19.25 -5.55 -6.27
C ARG A 601 -20.68 -5.97 -5.90
N SER A 602 -21.14 -7.06 -6.48
CA SER A 602 -22.44 -7.65 -6.15
C SER A 602 -22.29 -8.95 -5.38
N TYR A 603 -23.13 -9.09 -4.37
CA TYR A 603 -23.38 -10.32 -3.61
C TYR A 603 -24.83 -10.75 -3.85
N GLU A 604 -25.18 -11.96 -3.45
CA GLU A 604 -26.56 -12.46 -3.54
C GLU A 604 -27.57 -11.49 -2.92
N ASN A 605 -27.23 -10.88 -1.77
CA ASN A 605 -28.17 -10.06 -0.99
C ASN A 605 -27.75 -8.59 -0.80
N VAL A 606 -26.64 -8.13 -1.38
CA VAL A 606 -26.24 -6.72 -1.34
C VAL A 606 -25.49 -6.33 -2.61
N ASP A 607 -25.76 -5.12 -3.11
CA ASP A 607 -24.91 -4.48 -4.11
C ASP A 607 -24.09 -3.38 -3.44
N VAL A 608 -22.79 -3.36 -3.72
CA VAL A 608 -21.80 -2.49 -3.08
C VAL A 608 -21.28 -1.50 -4.11
N TRP A 609 -21.25 -0.23 -3.73
CA TRP A 609 -20.61 0.85 -4.48
C TRP A 609 -19.81 1.70 -3.49
N VAL A 610 -18.56 2.06 -3.85
CA VAL A 610 -17.73 2.95 -3.04
C VAL A 610 -16.85 3.82 -3.93
N ASP A 611 -16.73 5.09 -3.56
CA ASP A 611 -15.81 6.06 -4.16
C ASP A 611 -14.72 6.40 -3.15
N LEU A 612 -13.47 6.02 -3.45
CA LEU A 612 -12.35 6.21 -2.54
C LEU A 612 -11.86 7.67 -2.48
N THR A 613 -12.22 8.51 -3.47
CA THR A 613 -11.86 9.93 -3.49
C THR A 613 -12.77 10.74 -2.56
N THR A 614 -14.08 10.49 -2.61
CA THR A 614 -15.07 11.21 -1.79
C THR A 614 -15.36 10.51 -0.46
N LYS A 615 -14.94 9.24 -0.32
CA LYS A 615 -15.29 8.34 0.78
C LYS A 615 -16.79 8.07 0.91
N GLU A 616 -17.54 8.29 -0.17
CA GLU A 616 -18.96 7.95 -0.22
C GLU A 616 -19.13 6.45 -0.50
N ALA A 617 -20.12 5.84 0.15
CA ALA A 617 -20.43 4.43 -0.02
C ALA A 617 -21.95 4.20 -0.04
N ARG A 618 -22.37 3.20 -0.84
CA ARG A 618 -23.74 2.74 -0.90
C ARG A 618 -23.78 1.21 -0.77
N LEU A 619 -24.55 0.74 0.22
CA LEU A 619 -24.81 -0.66 0.48
C LEU A 619 -26.30 -0.95 0.27
N ASP A 620 -26.65 -1.39 -0.94
CA ASP A 620 -28.03 -1.66 -1.34
C ASP A 620 -28.43 -3.08 -0.94
N TRP A 621 -28.75 -3.26 0.35
CA TRP A 621 -29.21 -4.55 0.89
C TRP A 621 -30.58 -4.95 0.29
N LYS A 622 -30.60 -6.10 -0.38
CA LYS A 622 -31.78 -6.77 -0.94
C LYS A 622 -32.55 -7.55 0.12
N ASP A 623 -31.82 -8.09 1.11
CA ASP A 623 -32.37 -8.77 2.29
C ASP A 623 -31.70 -8.23 3.57
N LYS A 624 -32.51 -7.71 4.50
CA LYS A 624 -32.09 -7.21 5.81
C LYS A 624 -32.47 -8.15 6.95
N THR A 625 -32.82 -9.40 6.63
CA THR A 625 -33.08 -10.44 7.62
C THR A 625 -31.79 -10.72 8.40
N LYS A 626 -31.87 -10.63 9.73
CA LYS A 626 -30.73 -10.92 10.60
C LYS A 626 -30.54 -12.42 10.77
N VAL A 627 -29.30 -12.88 10.64
CA VAL A 627 -28.88 -14.26 10.93
C VAL A 627 -28.52 -14.33 12.41
N THR A 628 -29.28 -15.12 13.18
CA THR A 628 -29.06 -15.28 14.64
C THR A 628 -28.33 -16.58 14.99
N THR A 629 -28.17 -17.49 14.04
CA THR A 629 -27.41 -18.73 14.14
C THR A 629 -26.84 -19.03 12.76
N SER A 630 -25.53 -19.18 12.63
CA SER A 630 -24.93 -19.53 11.35
C SER A 630 -25.43 -20.91 10.89
N GLU A 631 -25.86 -21.01 9.65
CA GLU A 631 -26.25 -22.29 9.01
C GLU A 631 -25.04 -22.96 8.34
N CYS A 632 -23.84 -22.37 8.45
CA CYS A 632 -22.64 -22.94 7.87
C CYS A 632 -22.29 -24.29 8.51
N THR A 633 -22.32 -25.30 7.67
CA THR A 633 -21.70 -26.60 7.97
C THR A 633 -20.22 -26.48 7.69
N THR A 634 -19.39 -26.81 8.67
CA THR A 634 -17.94 -26.92 8.52
C THR A 634 -17.64 -27.80 7.31
N GLN A 635 -16.95 -27.25 6.29
CA GLN A 635 -16.45 -28.02 5.15
C GLN A 635 -15.17 -28.78 5.50
#